data_AF-A0AB35G0B4-F1
#
_entry.id   AF-A0AB35G0B4-F1
#
_cell.length_a   1.000
_cell.length_b   1.000
_cell.length_c   1.000
_cell.angle_alpha   90.00
_cell.angle_beta   90.00
_cell.angle_gamma   90.00
#
_symmetry.space_group_name_H-M   'P 1'
#
loop_
_entity.id
_entity.type
_entity.pdbx_description
1 polymer ?
#
loop_
_entity_poly.entity_id
_entity_poly.type
_entity_poly.pdbx_seq_one_letter_code
_entity_poly.pdbx_strand_id
1 'polypeptide(L)'
;MTHELLKVIQSRVCYTDLVYQRVNKKLSRDMTPAQIEALVQRVLNNELTSILCQGKNYYIEDKIEDVVLTINRNNYRLITINKLQRTTK
;
A
#
# COMPACT_ATOMS: atom_id res chain seq x y z
N MET A 1 -5.48 4.65 17.56
CA MET A 1 -5.68 5.67 16.49
C MET A 1 -5.25 5.18 15.12
N THR A 2 -4.10 4.48 14.98
CA THR A 2 -3.64 3.89 13.71
C THR A 2 -4.63 2.89 13.10
N HIS A 3 -5.22 2.02 13.93
CA HIS A 3 -6.15 0.99 13.47
C HIS A 3 -7.44 1.52 12.82
N GLU A 4 -8.04 2.58 13.38
CA GLU A 4 -9.25 3.21 12.79
C GLU A 4 -8.95 3.89 11.45
N LEU A 5 -7.76 4.49 11.30
CA LEU A 5 -7.34 5.07 10.02
C LEU A 5 -7.15 4.00 8.94
N LEU A 6 -6.58 2.84 9.29
CA LEU A 6 -6.44 1.73 8.35
C LEU A 6 -7.79 1.23 7.84
N LYS A 7 -8.80 1.10 8.72
CA LYS A 7 -10.19 0.77 8.32
C LYS A 7 -10.79 1.79 7.36
N VAL A 8 -10.57 3.08 7.60
CA VAL A 8 -11.02 4.15 6.70
C VAL A 8 -10.33 4.05 5.34
N ILE A 9 -9.02 3.81 5.32
CA ILE A 9 -8.28 3.65 4.06
C ILE A 9 -8.76 2.41 3.32
N GLN A 10 -8.93 1.29 4.01
CA GLN A 10 -9.40 0.03 3.44
C GLN A 10 -10.76 0.15 2.76
N SER A 11 -11.72 0.85 3.38
CA SER A 11 -13.06 1.04 2.81
C SER A 11 -13.10 2.00 1.62
N ARG A 12 -12.05 2.80 1.40
CA ARG A 12 -12.01 3.87 0.39
C ARG A 12 -10.93 3.69 -0.66
N VAL A 13 -10.03 2.72 -0.49
CA VAL A 13 -8.89 2.55 -1.40
C VAL A 13 -9.40 2.30 -2.80
N CYS A 14 -8.84 3.01 -3.76
CA CYS A 14 -9.22 2.92 -5.16
C CYS A 14 -8.00 2.83 -6.07
N TYR A 15 -8.25 2.36 -7.29
CA TYR A 15 -7.21 1.98 -8.25
C TYR A 15 -7.53 2.55 -9.63
N THR A 16 -6.50 2.60 -10.48
CA THR A 16 -6.63 2.87 -11.92
C THR A 16 -5.66 1.97 -12.67
N ASP A 17 -5.82 1.81 -13.98
CA ASP A 17 -4.95 0.94 -14.79
C ASP A 17 -3.46 1.29 -14.65
N LEU A 18 -3.15 2.59 -14.61
CA LEU A 18 -1.79 3.09 -14.40
C LEU A 18 -1.19 2.65 -13.05
N VAL A 19 -2.01 2.46 -12.02
CA VAL A 19 -1.57 1.98 -10.70
C VAL A 19 -1.10 0.54 -10.80
N TYR A 20 -1.89 -0.34 -11.41
CA TYR A 20 -1.53 -1.76 -11.56
C TYR A 20 -0.21 -1.91 -12.33
N GLN A 21 -0.06 -1.17 -13.44
CA GLN A 21 1.20 -1.14 -14.20
C GLN A 21 2.38 -0.66 -13.36
N ARG A 22 2.20 0.39 -12.55
CA ARG A 22 3.27 0.91 -11.69
C ARG A 22 3.68 -0.08 -10.61
N VAL A 23 2.72 -0.77 -9.99
CA VAL A 23 2.96 -1.80 -8.98
C VAL A 23 3.81 -2.93 -9.56
N ASN A 24 3.40 -3.47 -10.71
CA ASN A 24 4.14 -4.54 -11.39
C ASN A 24 5.58 -4.11 -11.72
N LYS A 25 5.75 -2.89 -12.25
CA LYS A 25 7.09 -2.34 -12.52
C LYS A 25 7.94 -2.17 -11.25
N LYS A 26 7.35 -1.75 -10.14
CA LYS A 26 8.08 -1.49 -8.87
C LYS A 26 8.44 -2.76 -8.12
N LEU A 27 7.63 -3.81 -8.23
CA LEU A 27 7.89 -5.10 -7.60
C LEU A 27 8.67 -6.06 -8.51
N SER A 28 8.83 -5.73 -9.80
CA SER A 28 9.34 -6.61 -10.85
C SER A 28 8.55 -7.93 -10.91
N ARG A 29 7.22 -7.81 -10.94
CA ARG A 29 6.26 -8.92 -10.98
C ARG A 29 5.22 -8.66 -12.04
N ASP A 30 4.53 -9.72 -12.48
CA ASP A 30 3.39 -9.63 -13.38
C ASP A 30 2.11 -10.11 -12.67
N MET A 31 1.58 -9.26 -11.81
CA MET A 31 0.37 -9.52 -11.03
C MET A 31 -0.86 -9.01 -11.76
N THR A 32 -1.95 -9.77 -11.70
CA THR A 32 -3.28 -9.32 -12.12
C THR A 32 -3.80 -8.22 -11.19
N PRO A 33 -4.75 -7.37 -11.64
CA PRO A 33 -5.43 -6.40 -10.78
C PRO A 33 -5.96 -7.01 -9.48
N ALA A 34 -6.63 -8.17 -9.56
CA ALA A 34 -7.17 -8.88 -8.40
C ALA A 34 -6.09 -9.31 -7.39
N GLN A 35 -4.92 -9.76 -7.86
CA GLN A 35 -3.81 -10.11 -6.98
C GLN A 35 -3.22 -8.87 -6.27
N ILE A 36 -3.18 -7.73 -6.95
CA ILE A 36 -2.72 -6.46 -6.38
C ILE A 36 -3.71 -5.98 -5.32
N GLU A 37 -5.00 -6.02 -5.60
CA GLU A 37 -6.05 -5.66 -4.64
C GLU A 37 -6.03 -6.58 -3.41
N ALA A 38 -5.87 -7.89 -3.61
CA ALA A 38 -5.73 -8.84 -2.52
C ALA A 38 -4.49 -8.55 -1.65
N LEU A 39 -3.35 -8.19 -2.25
CA LEU A 39 -2.16 -7.77 -1.50
C LEU A 39 -2.43 -6.51 -0.67
N VAL A 40 -3.08 -5.51 -1.24
CA VAL A 40 -3.43 -4.28 -0.51
C VAL A 40 -4.37 -4.57 0.64
N GLN A 41 -5.37 -5.43 0.45
CA GLN A 41 -6.30 -5.82 1.51
C GLN A 41 -5.60 -6.59 2.63
N ARG A 42 -4.66 -7.48 2.32
CA ARG A 42 -3.87 -8.17 3.36
C ARG A 42 -3.06 -7.19 4.21
N VAL A 43 -2.39 -6.23 3.57
CA VAL A 43 -1.64 -5.18 4.28
C VAL A 43 -2.57 -4.32 5.14
N LEU A 44 -3.69 -3.84 4.60
CA LEU A 44 -4.61 -2.97 5.34
C LEU A 44 -5.34 -3.68 6.50
N ASN A 45 -5.50 -5.00 6.43
CA ASN A 45 -6.06 -5.83 7.52
C ASN A 45 -5.02 -6.21 8.58
N ASN A 46 -3.72 -6.01 8.33
CA ASN A 46 -2.68 -6.40 9.26
C ASN A 46 -2.52 -5.34 10.36
N GLU A 47 -2.88 -5.72 11.59
CA GLU A 47 -2.80 -4.86 12.79
C GLU A 47 -1.37 -4.44 13.15
N LEU A 48 -0.36 -5.17 12.67
CA LEU A 48 1.05 -4.89 12.91
C LEU A 48 1.65 -3.88 11.92
N THR A 49 0.85 -3.38 10.97
CA THR A 49 1.33 -2.38 10.03
C THR A 49 1.56 -1.03 10.68
N SER A 50 2.62 -0.35 10.24
CA SER A 50 2.88 1.04 10.61
C SER A 50 2.30 1.96 9.53
N ILE A 51 1.83 3.13 9.95
CA ILE A 51 1.37 4.17 9.02
C ILE A 51 2.08 5.49 9.33
N LEU A 52 2.70 6.06 8.29
CA LEU A 52 3.31 7.38 8.32
C LEU A 52 2.55 8.29 7.34
N CYS A 53 2.10 9.45 7.82
CA CYS A 53 1.53 10.48 6.97
C CYS A 53 2.59 11.55 6.68
N GLN A 54 2.99 11.70 5.41
CA GLN A 54 3.95 12.71 4.99
C GLN A 54 3.43 13.45 3.75
N GLY A 55 3.18 14.75 3.91
CA GLY A 55 2.60 15.58 2.86
C GLY A 55 1.24 15.06 2.39
N LYS A 56 1.15 14.72 1.10
CA LYS A 56 -0.09 14.27 0.45
C LYS A 56 -0.30 12.74 0.50
N ASN A 57 0.60 12.00 1.15
CA ASN A 57 0.62 10.54 1.08
C ASN A 57 0.61 9.88 2.47
N TYR A 58 -0.06 8.74 2.54
CA TYR A 58 0.13 7.71 3.55
C TYR A 58 1.14 6.69 3.05
N TYR A 59 2.09 6.35 3.90
CA TYR A 59 3.05 5.27 3.72
C TYR A 59 2.71 4.19 4.74
N ILE A 60 2.31 3.02 4.27
CA ILE A 60 1.88 1.91 5.12
C ILE A 60 2.87 0.77 4.95
N GLU A 61 3.63 0.48 5.98
CA GLU A 61 4.65 -0.56 5.93
C GLU A 61 4.11 -1.85 6.53
N ASP A 62 4.29 -2.93 5.78
CA ASP A 62 3.99 -4.29 6.21
C ASP A 62 5.25 -5.14 6.14
N LYS A 63 5.72 -5.57 7.31
CA LYS A 63 6.93 -6.40 7.43
C LYS A 63 6.68 -7.87 7.08
N ILE A 64 5.44 -8.34 7.13
CA ILE A 64 5.07 -9.72 6.79
C ILE A 64 5.05 -9.87 5.27
N GLU A 65 4.41 -8.93 4.57
CA GLU A 65 4.38 -8.90 3.10
C GLU A 65 5.66 -8.26 2.50
N ASP A 66 6.56 -7.69 3.32
CA ASP A 66 7.82 -7.03 2.94
C ASP A 66 7.62 -5.88 1.93
N VAL A 67 6.59 -5.06 2.17
CA VAL A 67 6.18 -3.97 1.26
C VAL A 67 5.83 -2.67 1.99
N VAL A 68 5.82 -1.59 1.22
CA VAL A 68 5.28 -0.29 1.59
C VAL A 68 4.22 0.14 0.57
N LEU A 69 2.99 0.32 1.01
CA LEU A 69 1.94 0.97 0.22
C LEU A 69 2.12 2.47 0.28
N THR A 70 2.01 3.16 -0.86
CA THR A 70 1.85 4.61 -0.89
C THR A 70 0.46 4.95 -1.38
N ILE A 71 -0.35 5.59 -0.53
CA ILE A 71 -1.75 5.93 -0.81
C ILE A 71 -1.92 7.44 -0.71
N ASN A 72 -2.62 8.06 -1.65
CA ASN A 72 -2.92 9.48 -1.57
C ASN A 72 -3.91 9.77 -0.43
N ARG A 73 -3.61 10.74 0.41
CA ARG A 73 -4.44 11.09 1.58
C ARG A 73 -5.80 11.66 1.22
N ASN A 74 -5.91 12.38 0.11
CA ASN A 74 -7.12 13.14 -0.21
C ASN A 74 -8.19 12.28 -0.87
N ASN A 75 -7.79 11.32 -1.71
CA ASN A 75 -8.72 10.49 -2.47
C ASN A 75 -8.53 8.98 -2.28
N TYR A 76 -7.63 8.58 -1.37
CA TYR A 76 -7.37 7.17 -1.05
C TYR A 76 -6.92 6.31 -2.24
N ARG A 77 -6.50 6.93 -3.35
CA ARG A 77 -5.95 6.20 -4.50
C ARG A 77 -4.61 5.58 -4.13
N LEU A 78 -4.45 4.28 -4.37
CA LEU A 78 -3.13 3.65 -4.34
C LEU A 78 -2.25 4.30 -5.40
N ILE A 79 -1.08 4.80 -5.01
CA ILE A 79 -0.11 5.39 -5.94
C ILE A 79 0.84 4.31 -6.44
N THR A 80 1.40 3.52 -5.53
CA THR A 80 2.34 2.43 -5.81
C THR A 80 2.50 1.51 -4.61
N ILE A 81 3.13 0.35 -4.84
CA ILE A 81 3.66 -0.54 -3.82
C ILE A 81 5.15 -0.72 -4.08
N ASN A 82 5.97 -0.52 -3.06
CA ASN A 82 7.42 -0.73 -3.13
C ASN A 82 7.81 -1.88 -2.19
N LYS A 83 8.92 -2.55 -2.46
CA LYS A 83 9.55 -3.44 -1.47
C LYS A 83 10.00 -2.64 -0.27
N LEU A 84 9.89 -3.20 0.93
CA LEU A 84 10.43 -2.60 2.13
C LEU A 84 11.95 -2.51 1.99
N GLN A 85 12.49 -1.29 2.04
CA GLN A 85 13.94 -1.11 1.97
C GLN A 85 14.54 -1.51 3.31
N ARG A 86 15.32 -2.60 3.33
CA ARG A 86 16.17 -2.91 4.47
C ARG A 86 17.36 -1.96 4.40
N THR A 87 17.47 -1.04 5.35
CA THR A 87 18.72 -0.33 5.57
C THR A 87 19.72 -1.36 6.09
N THR A 88 20.61 -1.84 5.21
CA THR A 88 21.88 -2.41 5.64
C THR A 88 22.64 -1.28 6.33
N LYS A 89 22.66 -1.30 7.66
CA LYS A 89 23.69 -0.62 8.45
C LYS A 89 25.01 -1.37 8.30
#